data_AF-A0AAD5LCW3-F1
#
_entry.id   AF-A0AAD5LCW3-F1
#
_cell.length_a   1.000
_cell.length_b   1.000
_cell.length_c   1.000
_cell.angle_alpha   90.00
_cell.angle_beta   90.00
_cell.angle_gamma   90.00
#
_symmetry.space_group_name_H-M   'P 1'
#
loop_
_entity.id
_entity.type
_entity.pdbx_description
1 polymer ?
#
loop_
_entity_poly.entity_id
_entity_poly.type
_entity_poly.pdbx_seq_one_letter_code
_entity_poly.pdbx_strand_id
1 'polypeptide(L)'
;MMPHVMHSVEELSVVKDLTNWINNNVQFIGKLMLGIDGVYMCEGIEKNSSVKIAVDFSLTAQIPPRNAIVRIWGELELKHVPHQDVPIPFIKAKIARVIKSVDIPLYRKSLEIRREYAPNNYVSPTSTSKTSFR
;
A
#
# COMPACT_ATOMS: atom_id res chain seq x y z
N MET A 1 -16.88 -10.71 -5.50
CA MET A 1 -15.44 -10.36 -5.59
C MET A 1 -15.28 -8.97 -5.01
N MET A 2 -14.38 -8.77 -4.04
CA MET A 2 -14.14 -7.43 -3.48
C MET A 2 -13.31 -6.59 -4.46
N PRO A 3 -13.60 -5.28 -4.60
CA PRO A 3 -12.87 -4.41 -5.51
C PRO A 3 -11.46 -4.11 -4.97
N HIS A 4 -10.50 -3.81 -5.84
CA HIS A 4 -9.24 -3.23 -5.39
C HIS A 4 -9.46 -1.75 -5.05
N VAL A 5 -9.14 -1.35 -3.82
CA VAL A 5 -9.35 0.02 -3.36
C VAL A 5 -8.04 0.81 -3.45
N MET A 6 -8.12 2.06 -3.94
CA MET A 6 -6.94 2.91 -4.07
C MET A 6 -6.41 3.37 -2.70
N HIS A 7 -5.13 3.15 -2.43
CA HIS A 7 -4.42 3.64 -1.26
C HIS A 7 -3.13 4.38 -1.65
N SER A 8 -2.60 5.16 -0.71
CA SER A 8 -1.23 5.67 -0.82
C SER A 8 -0.23 4.66 -0.26
N VAL A 9 1.04 4.76 -0.67
CA VAL A 9 2.12 3.94 -0.11
C VAL A 9 2.24 4.19 1.39
N GLU A 10 2.06 5.44 1.81
CA GLU A 10 2.09 5.87 3.21
C GLU A 10 1.01 5.17 4.03
N GLU A 11 -0.24 5.14 3.55
CA GLU A 11 -1.34 4.45 4.23
C GLU A 11 -1.05 2.96 4.43
N LEU A 12 -0.52 2.29 3.41
CA LEU A 12 -0.25 0.86 3.46
C LEU A 12 0.97 0.55 4.33
N SER A 13 1.98 1.42 4.32
CA SER A 13 3.25 1.22 5.04
C SER A 13 3.13 1.24 6.56
N VAL A 14 2.06 1.85 7.10
CA VAL A 14 1.82 1.97 8.55
C VAL A 14 0.85 0.93 9.09
N VAL A 15 0.34 0.03 8.24
CA VAL A 15 -0.59 -1.03 8.66
C VAL A 15 0.15 -2.06 9.51
N LYS A 16 -0.36 -2.29 10.72
CA LYS A 16 0.20 -3.24 11.70
C LYS A 16 -0.77 -4.37 12.05
N ASP A 17 -2.04 -4.22 11.68
CA ASP A 17 -3.11 -5.17 11.95
C ASP A 17 -4.16 -5.08 10.84
N LEU A 18 -4.71 -6.24 10.45
CA LEU A 18 -5.75 -6.40 9.44
C LEU A 18 -7.11 -6.81 10.04
N THR A 19 -7.22 -6.97 11.37
CA THR A 19 -8.45 -7.43 12.04
C THR A 19 -9.68 -6.59 11.68
N ASN A 20 -9.49 -5.28 11.51
CA ASN A 20 -10.56 -4.35 11.17
C ASN A 20 -10.65 -4.01 9.66
N TRP A 21 -9.85 -4.65 8.81
CA TRP A 21 -9.88 -4.41 7.38
C TRP A 21 -10.96 -5.27 6.72
N ILE A 22 -12.00 -4.61 6.22
CA ILE A 22 -13.10 -5.28 5.49
C ILE A 22 -12.61 -5.79 4.12
N ASN A 23 -11.58 -5.17 3.56
CA ASN A 23 -11.06 -5.51 2.23
C ASN A 23 -9.55 -5.22 2.11
N ASN A 24 -8.77 -6.27 1.88
CA ASN A 24 -7.32 -6.19 1.71
C ASN A 24 -6.87 -6.15 0.25
N ASN A 25 -7.81 -6.14 -0.71
CA ASN A 25 -7.47 -5.91 -2.11
C ASN A 25 -7.20 -4.42 -2.31
N VAL A 26 -5.94 -4.10 -2.59
CA VAL A 26 -5.45 -2.73 -2.70
C VAL A 26 -4.95 -2.43 -4.10
N GLN A 27 -5.10 -1.19 -4.49
CA GLN A 27 -4.44 -0.59 -5.63
C GLN A 27 -3.63 0.61 -5.14
N PHE A 28 -2.43 0.82 -5.64
CA PHE A 28 -1.67 2.04 -5.35
C PHE A 28 -0.75 2.41 -6.52
N ILE A 29 -0.20 3.61 -6.45
CA ILE A 29 0.83 4.09 -7.38
C ILE A 29 2.09 4.35 -6.59
N GLY A 30 3.21 3.80 -7.07
CA GLY A 30 4.52 3.95 -6.44
C GLY A 30 5.64 4.00 -7.47
N LYS A 31 6.82 4.42 -7.04
CA LYS A 31 8.06 4.28 -7.81
C LYS A 31 8.73 2.96 -7.44
N LEU A 32 8.96 2.09 -8.42
CA LEU A 32 9.59 0.80 -8.18
C LEU A 32 11.09 0.95 -7.93
N MET A 33 11.56 0.38 -6.83
CA MET A 33 12.94 0.37 -6.38
C MET A 33 13.35 -1.07 -6.05
N LEU A 34 14.64 -1.35 -6.12
CA LEU A 34 15.19 -2.61 -5.59
C LEU A 34 15.91 -2.30 -4.28
N GLY A 35 15.49 -2.96 -3.20
CA GLY A 35 16.16 -2.88 -1.89
C GLY A 35 17.50 -3.61 -1.89
N ILE A 36 18.26 -3.42 -0.81
CA ILE A 36 19.62 -3.96 -0.65
C ILE A 36 19.61 -5.50 -0.69
N ASP A 37 18.57 -6.13 -0.14
CA ASP A 37 18.44 -7.60 -0.07
C ASP A 37 17.73 -8.20 -1.29
N GLY A 38 17.64 -7.47 -2.41
CA GLY A 38 16.94 -7.93 -3.61
C GLY A 38 15.41 -7.93 -3.49
N VAL A 39 14.86 -7.41 -2.39
CA VAL A 39 13.42 -7.22 -2.20
C VAL A 39 12.94 -6.03 -3.03
N TYR A 40 11.91 -6.23 -3.84
CA TYR A 40 11.29 -5.13 -4.57
C TYR A 40 10.48 -4.24 -3.60
N MET A 41 10.64 -2.93 -3.76
CA MET A 41 9.96 -1.94 -2.94
C MET A 41 9.28 -0.92 -3.83
N CYS A 42 8.14 -0.40 -3.39
CA CYS A 42 7.55 0.79 -3.98
C CYS A 42 7.67 1.96 -3.02
N GLU A 43 8.29 3.03 -3.50
CA GLU A 43 8.37 4.32 -2.83
C GLU A 43 7.16 5.19 -3.20
N GLY A 44 6.72 6.07 -2.30
CA GLY A 44 5.68 7.06 -2.61
C GLY A 44 6.07 7.95 -3.80
N ILE A 45 5.09 8.32 -4.62
CA ILE A 45 5.29 9.17 -5.80
C ILE A 45 5.37 10.67 -5.48
N GLU A 46 5.14 11.04 -4.22
CA GLU A 46 5.27 12.43 -3.78
C GLU A 46 6.74 12.85 -3.68
N LYS A 47 7.02 14.13 -3.95
CA LYS A 47 8.38 14.68 -3.88
C LYS A 47 8.92 14.50 -2.46
N ASN A 48 10.10 13.88 -2.34
CA ASN A 48 10.76 13.56 -1.07
C ASN A 48 10.06 12.51 -0.20
N SER A 49 9.16 11.68 -0.76
CA SER A 49 8.65 10.54 0.01
C SER A 49 9.81 9.60 0.34
N SER A 50 10.05 9.38 1.64
CA SER A 50 10.99 8.37 2.15
C SER A 50 10.29 7.04 2.46
N VAL A 51 8.97 7.00 2.26
CA VAL A 51 8.12 5.89 2.68
C VAL A 51 8.07 4.84 1.60
N LYS A 52 8.26 3.58 2.01
CA LYS A 52 8.40 2.43 1.12
C LYS A 52 7.55 1.29 1.63
N ILE A 53 7.03 0.50 0.70
CA ILE A 53 6.37 -0.77 1.00
C ILE A 53 6.98 -1.90 0.17
N ALA A 54 7.17 -3.06 0.79
CA ALA A 54 7.67 -4.24 0.09
C ALA A 54 6.59 -4.81 -0.83
N VAL A 55 7.00 -5.27 -2.01
CA VAL A 55 6.11 -5.85 -3.02
C VAL A 55 6.68 -7.18 -3.50
N ASP A 56 5.88 -8.23 -3.40
CA ASP A 56 6.14 -9.52 -3.99
C ASP A 56 5.49 -9.59 -5.38
N PHE A 57 6.30 -9.87 -6.40
CA PHE A 57 5.88 -10.01 -7.79
C PHE A 57 5.80 -11.48 -8.24
N SER A 58 5.86 -12.45 -7.32
CA SER A 58 5.83 -13.89 -7.62
C SER A 58 4.63 -14.34 -8.45
N LEU A 59 3.50 -13.61 -8.37
CA LEU A 59 2.26 -13.91 -9.09
C LEU A 59 2.05 -13.04 -10.34
N THR A 60 2.93 -12.07 -10.62
CA THR A 60 2.80 -11.22 -11.80
C THR A 60 3.47 -11.86 -13.02
N ALA A 61 2.88 -11.68 -14.20
CA ALA A 61 3.45 -12.19 -15.45
C ALA A 61 4.81 -11.58 -15.79
N GLN A 62 5.06 -10.35 -15.33
CA GLN A 62 6.32 -9.63 -15.54
C GLN A 62 6.59 -8.70 -14.36
N ILE A 63 7.86 -8.55 -14.01
CA ILE A 63 8.32 -7.54 -13.04
C ILE A 63 8.59 -6.24 -13.80
N PRO A 64 8.01 -5.10 -13.39
CA PRO A 64 8.26 -3.83 -14.05
C PRO A 64 9.74 -3.38 -13.96
N PRO A 65 10.21 -2.51 -14.87
CA PRO A 65 11.57 -1.97 -14.81
C PRO A 65 11.83 -1.18 -13.52
N ARG A 66 13.06 -1.25 -13.00
CA ARG A 66 13.48 -0.42 -11.86
C ARG A 66 13.35 1.07 -12.21
N ASN A 67 13.07 1.88 -11.19
CA ASN A 67 12.81 3.32 -11.27
C ASN A 67 11.56 3.73 -12.05
N ALA A 68 10.77 2.79 -12.56
CA ALA A 68 9.50 3.10 -13.22
C ALA A 68 8.44 3.52 -12.20
N ILE A 69 7.56 4.45 -12.61
CA ILE A 69 6.30 4.67 -11.89
C ILE A 69 5.34 3.56 -12.28
N VAL A 70 4.80 2.88 -11.27
CA VAL A 70 3.96 1.70 -11.45
C VAL A 70 2.64 1.88 -10.72
N ARG A 71 1.56 1.39 -11.33
CA ARG A 71 0.30 1.11 -10.65
C ARG A 71 0.24 -0.39 -10.36
N ILE A 72 -0.01 -0.73 -9.11
CA ILE A 72 -0.08 -2.12 -8.65
C ILE A 72 -1.49 -2.41 -8.15
N TRP A 73 -1.98 -3.60 -8.45
CA TRP A 73 -3.15 -4.22 -7.83
C TRP A 73 -2.71 -5.50 -7.16
N GLY A 74 -3.06 -5.66 -5.90
CA GLY A 74 -2.64 -6.82 -5.12
C GLY A 74 -3.41 -6.95 -3.82
N GLU A 75 -2.95 -7.87 -2.99
CA GLU A 75 -3.44 -8.04 -1.63
C GLU A 75 -2.41 -7.52 -0.63
N LEU A 76 -2.89 -6.74 0.33
CA LEU A 76 -2.11 -6.34 1.51
C LEU A 76 -2.06 -7.51 2.49
N GLU A 77 -0.85 -7.85 2.91
CA GLU A 77 -0.58 -8.87 3.92
C GLU A 77 0.41 -8.35 4.96
N LEU A 78 0.46 -9.03 6.10
CA LEU A 78 1.37 -8.73 7.20
C LEU A 78 2.38 -9.87 7.34
N LYS A 79 3.66 -9.57 7.10
CA LYS A 79 4.74 -10.54 7.26
C LYS A 79 5.34 -10.42 8.64
N HIS A 80 5.34 -11.53 9.37
CA HIS A 80 6.08 -11.65 10.62
C HIS A 80 7.55 -11.90 10.29
N VAL A 81 8.41 -10.99 10.72
CA VAL A 81 9.86 -11.13 10.57
C VAL A 81 10.43 -11.64 11.88
N PRO A 82 11.23 -12.73 11.87
CA PRO A 82 11.92 -13.16 13.07
C PRO A 82 12.69 -11.99 13.70
N HIS A 83 12.61 -11.86 15.03
CA HIS A 83 13.24 -10.77 15.80
C HIS A 83 12.61 -9.37 15.63
N GLN A 84 11.38 -9.28 15.10
CA GLN A 84 10.57 -8.06 15.16
C GLN A 84 9.22 -8.33 15.83
N ASP A 85 8.87 -7.47 16.79
CA ASP A 85 7.59 -7.58 17.52
C ASP A 85 6.39 -7.07 16.71
N VAL A 86 6.66 -6.27 15.67
CA VAL A 86 5.62 -5.67 14.81
C VAL A 86 5.72 -6.28 13.42
N PRO A 87 4.62 -6.81 12.86
CA PRO A 87 4.63 -7.33 11.50
C PRO A 87 4.85 -6.19 10.49
N ILE A 88 5.52 -6.52 9.39
CA ILE A 88 5.77 -5.57 8.30
C ILE A 88 4.67 -5.73 7.24
N PRO A 89 4.00 -4.65 6.81
CA PRO A 89 3.08 -4.71 5.69
C PRO A 89 3.82 -4.98 4.38
N PHE A 90 3.26 -5.88 3.57
CA PHE A 90 3.76 -6.19 2.24
C PHE A 90 2.62 -6.44 1.27
N ILE A 91 2.89 -6.24 -0.02
CA ILE A 91 1.90 -6.44 -1.07
C ILE A 91 2.23 -7.69 -1.87
N LYS A 92 1.28 -8.62 -1.99
CA LYS A 92 1.30 -9.63 -3.05
C LYS A 92 0.70 -9.05 -4.32
N ALA A 93 1.55 -8.63 -5.26
CA ALA A 93 1.10 -8.05 -6.51
C ALA A 93 0.48 -9.13 -7.40
N LYS A 94 -0.74 -8.87 -7.89
CA LYS A 94 -1.42 -9.69 -8.89
C LYS A 94 -1.28 -9.09 -10.28
N ILE A 95 -1.35 -7.76 -10.37
CA ILE A 95 -1.18 -7.01 -11.60
C ILE A 95 -0.28 -5.81 -11.32
N ALA A 96 0.66 -5.55 -12.22
CA ALA A 96 1.50 -4.36 -12.18
C ALA A 96 1.58 -3.74 -13.58
N ARG A 97 1.42 -2.42 -13.66
CA ARG A 97 1.47 -1.67 -14.92
C ARG A 97 2.37 -0.46 -14.77
N VAL A 98 3.32 -0.31 -15.68
CA VAL A 98 4.09 0.93 -15.83
C VAL A 98 3.17 2.05 -16.31
N ILE A 99 3.22 3.20 -15.64
CA ILE A 99 2.52 4.41 -16.06
C ILE A 99 3.55 5.49 -16.42
N LYS A 100 3.30 6.22 -17.52
CA LYS A 100 4.25 7.21 -18.06
C LYS A 100 4.29 8.48 -17.21
N SER A 101 3.14 8.90 -16.72
CA SER A 101 2.98 10.09 -15.90
C SER A 101 1.78 9.95 -14.98
N VAL A 102 1.80 10.72 -13.90
CA VAL A 102 0.70 10.84 -12.95
C VAL A 102 0.62 12.30 -12.52
N ASP A 103 -0.58 12.87 -12.53
CA ASP A 103 -0.84 14.17 -11.94
C ASP A 103 -0.87 14.00 -10.41
N ILE A 104 0.21 14.41 -9.74
CA ILE A 104 0.37 14.23 -8.28
C ILE A 104 -0.70 15.01 -7.50
N PRO A 105 -0.97 16.30 -7.76
CA PRO A 105 -2.08 17.01 -7.12
C PRO A 105 -3.43 16.30 -7.24
N LEU A 106 -3.79 15.85 -8.45
CA LEU A 106 -5.06 15.16 -8.68
C LEU A 106 -5.11 13.79 -8.01
N TYR A 107 -3.99 13.06 -8.02
CA TYR A 107 -3.84 11.79 -7.28
C TYR A 107 -4.10 11.98 -5.78
N ARG A 108 -3.48 13.00 -5.16
CA ARG A 108 -3.70 13.30 -3.74
C ARG A 108 -5.16 13.64 -3.45
N LYS A 109 -5.74 14.54 -4.25
CA LYS A 109 -7.15 14.91 -4.12
C LYS A 109 -8.07 13.69 -4.25
N SER A 110 -7.74 12.75 -5.13
CA SER A 110 -8.53 11.51 -5.28
C SER A 110 -8.49 10.62 -4.03
N LEU A 111 -7.34 10.56 -3.34
CA LEU A 111 -7.22 9.84 -2.07
C LEU A 111 -8.00 10.52 -0.94
N GLU A 112 -7.98 11.86 -0.89
CA GLU A 112 -8.76 12.64 0.09
C GLU A 112 -10.26 12.40 -0.09
N ILE A 113 -10.78 12.55 -1.32
CA ILE A 113 -12.18 12.27 -1.65
C ILE A 113 -12.53 10.81 -1.30
N ARG A 114 -11.67 9.85 -1.61
CA ARG A 114 -11.90 8.45 -1.22
C ARG A 114 -12.03 8.29 0.29
N ARG A 115 -11.16 8.93 1.09
CA ARG A 115 -11.22 8.86 2.56
C ARG A 115 -12.54 9.41 3.10
N GLU A 116 -13.01 10.51 2.52
CA GLU A 116 -14.24 11.18 2.93
C GLU A 116 -15.49 10.36 2.59
N TYR A 117 -15.60 9.86 1.36
CA TYR A 117 -16.83 9.26 0.85
C TYR A 117 -16.85 7.72 0.86
N ALA A 118 -15.70 7.07 1.09
CA ALA A 118 -15.59 5.62 1.24
C ALA A 118 -14.73 5.23 2.47
N PRO A 119 -15.08 5.70 3.68
CA PRO A 119 -14.28 5.47 4.88
C PRO A 119 -14.27 4.00 5.31
N ASN A 120 -15.28 3.20 4.99
CA ASN A 120 -15.33 1.79 5.37
C ASN A 120 -14.25 0.92 4.70
N ASN A 121 -13.56 1.45 3.69
CA ASN A 121 -12.38 0.84 3.09
C ASN A 121 -11.06 1.34 3.73
N TYR A 122 -11.12 2.06 4.85
CA TYR A 122 -10.00 2.65 5.54
C TYR A 122 -10.23 2.61 7.06
N VAL A 123 -9.36 1.94 7.81
CA VAL A 123 -9.35 2.12 9.26
C VAL A 123 -8.38 3.25 9.57
N SER A 124 -8.91 4.32 10.17
CA SER A 124 -8.11 5.46 10.61
C SER A 124 -7.04 5.00 11.62
N PRO A 125 -5.80 5.52 11.58
CA PRO A 125 -4.73 5.17 12.53
C PRO A 125 -5.08 5.46 14.01
N THR A 126 -6.18 6.15 14.28
CA THR A 126 -6.62 6.63 15.59
C THR A 126 -7.76 5.83 16.22
N SER A 127 -8.09 4.62 15.76
CA SER A 127 -9.01 3.74 16.51
C SER A 127 -8.32 3.12 17.74
N THR A 128 -7.78 3.94 18.64
CA THR A 128 -7.61 3.54 20.03
C THR A 128 -9.00 3.31 20.60
N SER A 129 -9.23 2.08 21.06
CA SER A 129 -10.37 1.65 21.85
C SER A 129 -10.82 2.72 22.84
N LYS A 130 -12.01 3.30 22.65
CA LYS A 130 -12.77 3.82 23.78
C LYS A 130 -13.25 2.63 24.58
N THR A 131 -12.42 2.13 25.49
CA THR A 131 -12.85 1.23 26.55
C THR A 131 -13.88 2.01 27.37
N SER A 132 -15.16 1.65 27.24
CA SER A 132 -16.19 2.15 28.14
C SER A 132 -15.92 1.56 29.51
N PHE A 133 -15.39 2.37 30.42
CA PHE A 133 -15.49 2.06 31.85
C PHE A 133 -16.97 2.21 32.24
N ARG A 134 -17.59 1.08 32.58
CA ARG A 134 -18.71 1.03 33.52
C ARG A 134 -18.14 0.66 34.88
#